data_AF-A0A7Y7TMC5-F1
#
_entry.id   AF-A0A7Y7TMC5-F1
#
_cell.length_a   1.000
_cell.length_b   1.000
_cell.length_c   1.000
_cell.angle_alpha   90.00
_cell.angle_beta   90.00
_cell.angle_gamma   90.00
#
_symmetry.space_group_name_H-M   'P 1'
#
loop_
_entity.id
_entity.type
_entity.pdbx_description
1 polymer ?
#
loop_
_entity_poly.entity_id
_entity_poly.type
_entity_poly.pdbx_seq_one_letter_code
_entity_poly.pdbx_strand_id
1 'polypeptide(L)'
;MLPSGRKVIEWLSSTQLSIILFGLLASAAIPGTLLKSQREYYSHPFFQLLIIIFALHLALCTFKRFKLLAKSTLVVHSGVLITLAGAVMTGTGYVATINIYEGESSKTVYRWDLKQDTPFSHEIRVKKINKEFHPVSLQIGIMKLDKKHDLKTLKSGDSFMLEAYSVKVDSFDPWKEVASFTISKGAEVIGNTDTSGVSNLAPDFPFSFKLVAFKDAVIKRFWVDLELLENGHMIQSGVTEINAPFSWRGLDIFNTSISLDPEKRPYAGIQIVRDPGKYVVYTGMFILSVGTIAAWYRRFKR
;
A
#
# COMPACT_ATOMS: atom_id res chain seq x y z
N MET A 1 -2.48 -29.12 -54.62
CA MET A 1 -2.00 -27.87 -53.98
C MET A 1 -2.91 -27.56 -52.79
N LEU A 2 -2.38 -27.51 -51.56
CA LEU A 2 -3.19 -27.07 -50.41
C LEU A 2 -3.67 -25.62 -50.65
N PRO A 3 -4.95 -25.29 -50.38
CA PRO A 3 -5.46 -23.94 -50.58
C PRO A 3 -4.63 -22.94 -49.77
N SER A 4 -4.34 -21.77 -50.38
CA SER A 4 -3.41 -20.76 -49.85
C SER A 4 -3.61 -20.46 -48.36
N GLY A 5 -4.86 -20.33 -47.91
CA GLY A 5 -5.20 -20.08 -46.50
C GLY A 5 -4.77 -21.19 -45.52
N ARG A 6 -4.70 -22.45 -45.96
CA ARG A 6 -4.30 -23.58 -45.11
C ARG A 6 -2.80 -23.56 -44.80
N LYS A 7 -1.98 -23.13 -45.77
CA LYS A 7 -0.53 -22.91 -45.57
C LYS A 7 -0.26 -21.76 -44.60
N VAL A 8 -1.05 -20.68 -44.68
CA VAL A 8 -0.94 -19.52 -43.79
C VAL A 8 -1.24 -19.91 -42.35
N ILE A 9 -2.34 -20.63 -42.09
CA ILE A 9 -2.69 -21.12 -40.75
C ILE A 9 -1.63 -22.09 -40.22
N GLU A 10 -1.06 -22.94 -41.08
CA GLU A 10 0.01 -23.87 -40.70
C GLU A 10 1.27 -23.14 -40.21
N TRP A 11 1.68 -22.08 -40.91
CA TRP A 11 2.81 -21.26 -40.51
C TRP A 11 2.52 -20.45 -39.24
N LEU A 12 1.34 -19.82 -39.15
CA LEU A 12 0.89 -19.05 -37.98
C LEU A 12 0.74 -19.90 -36.70
N SER A 13 0.64 -21.23 -36.82
CA SER A 13 0.56 -22.18 -35.70
C SER A 13 1.80 -23.06 -35.56
N SER A 14 2.94 -22.61 -36.10
CA SER A 14 4.20 -23.34 -36.05
C SER A 14 4.95 -23.13 -34.74
N THR A 15 5.72 -24.14 -34.33
CA THR A 15 6.59 -24.07 -33.14
C THR A 15 7.79 -23.16 -33.35
N GLN A 16 8.28 -23.04 -34.59
CA GLN A 16 9.33 -22.09 -34.95
C GLN A 16 8.88 -20.65 -34.66
N LEU A 17 7.65 -20.30 -35.06
CA LEU A 17 7.08 -19.00 -34.78
C LEU A 17 6.87 -18.77 -33.28
N SER A 18 6.49 -19.80 -32.49
CA SER A 18 6.44 -19.67 -31.02
C SER A 18 7.80 -19.23 -30.44
N ILE A 19 8.89 -19.88 -30.85
CA ILE A 19 10.24 -19.60 -30.33
C ILE A 19 10.65 -18.17 -30.68
N ILE A 20 10.37 -17.73 -31.92
CA ILE A 20 10.66 -16.36 -32.37
C ILE A 20 9.86 -15.35 -31.55
N LEU A 21 8.53 -15.52 -31.44
CA LEU A 21 7.68 -14.59 -30.71
C LEU A 21 8.02 -14.54 -29.21
N PHE A 22 8.33 -15.68 -28.60
CA PHE A 22 8.79 -15.73 -27.22
C PHE A 22 10.13 -15.02 -27.05
N GLY A 23 11.10 -15.25 -27.94
CA GLY A 23 12.40 -14.58 -27.91
C GLY A 23 12.26 -13.06 -28.06
N LEU A 24 11.39 -12.59 -28.97
CA LEU A 24 11.09 -11.17 -29.14
C LEU A 24 10.44 -10.58 -27.88
N LEU A 25 9.43 -11.25 -27.32
CA LEU A 25 8.76 -10.81 -26.11
C LEU A 25 9.71 -10.75 -24.91
N ALA A 26 10.56 -11.76 -24.73
CA ALA A 26 11.58 -11.79 -23.68
C ALA A 26 12.60 -10.66 -23.86
N SER A 27 13.09 -10.46 -25.09
CA SER A 27 14.05 -9.38 -25.41
C SER A 27 13.46 -8.00 -25.16
N ALA A 28 12.19 -7.80 -25.55
CA ALA A 28 11.46 -6.56 -25.28
C ALA A 28 11.16 -6.37 -23.79
N ALA A 29 11.02 -7.43 -23.00
CA ALA A 29 10.75 -7.31 -21.57
C ALA A 29 11.98 -6.84 -20.76
N ILE A 30 13.20 -7.16 -21.21
CA ILE A 30 14.45 -6.88 -20.47
C ILE A 30 14.66 -5.38 -20.19
N PRO A 31 14.59 -4.47 -21.18
CA PRO A 31 14.76 -3.04 -20.92
C PRO A 31 13.72 -2.50 -19.93
N GLY A 32 12.47 -2.94 -20.05
CA GLY A 32 11.39 -2.55 -19.14
C GLY A 32 11.69 -2.86 -17.68
N THR A 33 12.37 -3.97 -17.40
CA THR A 33 12.76 -4.37 -16.03
C THR A 33 13.82 -3.43 -15.43
N LEU A 34 14.68 -2.86 -16.26
CA LEU A 34 15.81 -2.02 -15.83
C LEU A 34 15.46 -0.53 -15.74
N LEU A 35 14.34 -0.11 -16.31
CA LEU A 35 13.89 1.28 -16.30
C LEU A 35 13.14 1.63 -15.00
N LYS A 36 13.26 2.89 -14.54
CA LYS A 36 12.47 3.39 -13.41
C LYS A 36 10.99 3.57 -13.78
N SER A 37 10.68 3.84 -15.05
CA SER A 37 9.35 4.05 -15.59
C SER A 37 8.73 2.77 -16.17
N GLN A 38 8.82 1.65 -15.43
CA GLN A 38 8.37 0.33 -15.88
C GLN A 38 6.94 0.33 -16.42
N ARG A 39 6.04 1.06 -15.76
CA ARG A 39 4.63 1.15 -16.16
C ARG A 39 4.48 1.76 -17.56
N GLU A 40 5.09 2.93 -17.81
CA GLU A 40 5.03 3.61 -19.10
C GLU A 40 5.54 2.69 -20.23
N TYR A 41 6.60 1.93 -19.95
CA TYR A 41 7.19 0.99 -20.88
C TYR A 41 6.22 -0.17 -21.22
N TYR A 42 5.70 -0.86 -20.21
CA TYR A 42 4.83 -2.02 -20.42
C TYR A 42 3.42 -1.66 -20.89
N SER A 43 2.94 -0.44 -20.63
CA SER A 43 1.69 0.07 -21.21
C SER A 43 1.84 0.54 -22.66
N HIS A 44 3.06 0.65 -23.18
CA HIS A 44 3.29 1.16 -24.53
C HIS A 44 2.60 0.26 -25.58
N PRO A 45 1.89 0.83 -26.59
CA PRO A 45 1.12 0.05 -27.57
C PRO A 45 1.93 -1.04 -28.28
N PHE A 46 3.22 -0.80 -28.54
CA PHE A 46 4.11 -1.79 -29.14
C PHE A 46 4.29 -3.04 -28.28
N PHE A 47 4.52 -2.88 -26.96
CA PHE A 47 4.69 -4.01 -26.05
C PHE A 47 3.38 -4.78 -25.88
N GLN A 48 2.27 -4.05 -25.77
CA GLN A 48 0.91 -4.60 -25.72
C GLN A 48 0.57 -5.40 -26.98
N LEU A 49 0.92 -4.90 -28.16
CA LEU A 49 0.74 -5.60 -29.43
C LEU A 49 1.52 -6.92 -29.46
N LEU A 50 2.76 -6.92 -28.96
CA LEU A 50 3.59 -8.12 -28.89
C LEU A 50 2.97 -9.19 -27.96
N ILE A 51 2.43 -8.79 -26.81
CA ILE A 51 1.65 -9.67 -25.92
C ILE A 51 0.45 -10.26 -26.66
N ILE A 52 -0.33 -9.43 -27.35
CA ILE A 52 -1.54 -9.85 -28.07
C ILE A 52 -1.18 -10.85 -29.18
N ILE A 53 -0.16 -10.57 -29.98
CA ILE A 53 0.31 -11.46 -31.06
C ILE A 53 0.73 -12.81 -30.48
N PHE A 54 1.49 -12.81 -29.38
CA PHE A 54 1.91 -14.04 -28.71
C PHE A 54 0.72 -14.82 -28.13
N ALA A 55 -0.25 -14.14 -27.52
CA ALA A 55 -1.47 -14.76 -27.01
C ALA A 55 -2.31 -15.41 -28.14
N LEU A 56 -2.50 -14.70 -29.27
CA LEU A 56 -3.20 -15.23 -30.43
C LEU A 56 -2.48 -16.44 -31.03
N HIS A 57 -1.14 -16.39 -31.12
CA HIS A 57 -0.32 -17.52 -31.57
C HIS A 57 -0.51 -18.75 -30.68
N LEU A 58 -0.40 -18.57 -29.36
CA LEU A 58 -0.57 -19.65 -28.39
C LEU A 58 -1.98 -20.25 -28.46
N ALA A 59 -3.00 -19.41 -28.59
CA ALA A 59 -4.38 -19.86 -28.76
C ALA A 59 -4.52 -20.71 -30.03
N LEU A 60 -4.05 -20.24 -31.18
CA LEU A 60 -4.09 -20.96 -32.46
C LEU A 60 -3.38 -22.32 -32.39
N CYS A 61 -2.19 -22.36 -31.79
CA CYS A 61 -1.44 -23.60 -31.57
C CYS A 61 -2.22 -24.58 -30.67
N THR A 62 -2.84 -24.07 -29.62
CA THR A 62 -3.64 -24.87 -28.68
C THR A 62 -4.87 -25.44 -29.36
N PHE A 63 -5.63 -24.63 -30.10
CA PHE A 63 -6.83 -25.09 -30.82
C PHE A 63 -6.50 -26.13 -31.88
N LYS A 64 -5.46 -25.90 -32.70
CA LYS A 64 -5.04 -26.85 -33.74
C LYS A 64 -4.67 -28.23 -33.18
N ARG A 65 -4.08 -28.26 -31.97
CA ARG A 65 -3.60 -29.49 -31.32
C ARG A 65 -4.48 -29.93 -30.13
N PHE A 66 -5.68 -29.40 -30.00
CA PHE A 66 -6.49 -29.53 -28.77
C PHE A 66 -6.70 -30.98 -28.34
N LYS A 67 -7.01 -31.89 -29.29
CA LYS A 67 -7.20 -33.32 -29.02
C LYS A 67 -5.91 -34.10 -28.74
N LEU A 68 -4.76 -33.55 -29.11
CA LEU A 68 -3.44 -34.19 -28.97
C LEU A 68 -2.73 -33.74 -27.69
N LEU A 69 -3.05 -32.55 -27.18
CA LEU A 69 -2.44 -31.99 -25.99
C LEU A 69 -2.92 -32.73 -24.74
N ALA A 70 -2.00 -32.97 -23.81
CA ALA A 70 -2.36 -33.49 -22.50
C ALA A 70 -3.25 -32.47 -21.75
N LYS A 71 -4.22 -32.97 -20.97
CA LYS A 71 -5.10 -32.11 -20.16
C LYS A 71 -4.31 -31.11 -19.29
N SER A 72 -3.20 -31.56 -18.69
CA SER A 72 -2.32 -30.67 -17.90
C SER A 72 -1.73 -29.53 -18.72
N THR A 73 -1.36 -29.79 -19.98
CA THR A 73 -0.82 -28.77 -20.90
C THR A 73 -1.90 -27.79 -21.33
N LEU A 74 -3.13 -28.25 -21.54
CA LEU A 74 -4.26 -27.36 -21.80
C LEU A 74 -4.49 -26.39 -20.62
N VAL A 75 -4.43 -26.88 -19.38
CA VAL A 75 -4.55 -26.03 -18.17
C VAL A 75 -3.42 -24.99 -18.11
N VAL A 76 -2.17 -25.40 -18.40
CA VAL A 76 -1.03 -24.47 -18.48
C VAL A 76 -1.28 -23.38 -19.53
N HIS A 77 -1.69 -23.76 -20.74
CA HIS A 77 -1.94 -22.80 -21.82
C HIS A 77 -3.09 -21.84 -21.47
N SER A 78 -4.18 -22.35 -20.88
CA SER A 78 -5.27 -21.50 -20.38
C SER A 78 -4.78 -20.50 -19.32
N GLY A 79 -3.96 -20.95 -18.37
CA GLY A 79 -3.35 -20.06 -17.36
C GLY A 79 -2.52 -18.95 -17.99
N VAL A 80 -1.62 -19.29 -18.93
CA VAL A 80 -0.82 -18.29 -19.67
C VAL A 80 -1.72 -17.32 -20.44
N LEU A 81 -2.70 -17.80 -21.19
CA LEU A 81 -3.61 -16.94 -21.96
C LEU A 81 -4.40 -15.97 -21.07
N ILE A 82 -4.90 -16.44 -19.93
CA ILE A 82 -5.59 -15.61 -18.94
C ILE A 82 -4.63 -14.56 -18.36
N THR A 83 -3.40 -14.94 -18.01
CA THR A 83 -2.38 -13.99 -17.53
C THR A 83 -2.05 -12.93 -18.56
N LEU A 84 -1.86 -13.30 -19.83
CA LEU A 84 -1.60 -12.35 -20.92
C LEU A 84 -2.79 -11.40 -21.14
N ALA A 85 -4.02 -11.92 -21.10
CA ALA A 85 -5.23 -11.09 -21.18
C ALA A 85 -5.31 -10.09 -20.02
N GLY A 86 -5.02 -10.54 -18.79
CA GLY A 86 -4.94 -9.68 -17.62
C GLY A 86 -3.88 -8.58 -17.76
N ALA A 87 -2.69 -8.90 -18.28
CA ALA A 87 -1.64 -7.91 -18.53
C ALA A 87 -2.06 -6.83 -19.55
N VAL A 88 -2.81 -7.22 -20.59
CA VAL A 88 -3.39 -6.26 -21.54
C VAL A 88 -4.43 -5.37 -20.87
N MET A 89 -5.30 -5.96 -20.04
CA MET A 89 -6.28 -5.19 -19.28
C MET A 89 -5.61 -4.19 -18.32
N THR A 90 -4.55 -4.57 -17.60
CA THR A 90 -3.79 -3.67 -16.72
C THR A 90 -3.30 -2.42 -17.45
N GLY A 91 -2.94 -2.53 -18.73
CA GLY A 91 -2.55 -1.39 -19.58
C GLY A 91 -3.62 -0.30 -19.75
N THR A 92 -4.90 -0.63 -19.53
CA THR A 92 -6.02 0.34 -19.56
C THR A 92 -6.28 1.04 -18.22
N GLY A 93 -5.58 0.59 -17.17
CA GLY A 93 -5.63 1.19 -15.85
C GLY A 93 -4.76 2.44 -15.73
N TYR A 94 -4.88 3.17 -14.63
CA TYR A 94 -4.06 4.36 -14.35
C TYR A 94 -3.58 4.41 -12.89
N VAL A 95 -2.58 5.26 -12.65
CA VAL A 95 -2.16 5.69 -11.32
C VAL A 95 -2.33 7.21 -11.28
N ALA A 96 -2.97 7.68 -10.21
CA ALA A 96 -3.05 9.09 -9.89
C ALA A 96 -2.49 9.34 -8.50
N THR A 97 -1.97 10.53 -8.26
CA THR A 97 -1.43 10.93 -6.96
C THR A 97 -1.92 12.31 -6.57
N ILE A 98 -2.02 12.53 -5.27
CA ILE A 98 -2.41 13.83 -4.69
C ILE A 98 -1.85 13.96 -3.27
N ASN A 99 -1.41 15.15 -2.90
CA ASN A 99 -1.13 15.48 -1.50
C ASN A 99 -2.33 16.25 -0.92
N ILE A 100 -2.84 15.82 0.23
CA ILE A 100 -4.00 16.45 0.89
C ILE A 100 -3.64 16.69 2.35
N TYR A 101 -3.83 17.92 2.83
CA TYR A 101 -3.65 18.27 4.24
C TYR A 101 -4.72 17.64 5.12
N GLU A 102 -4.37 17.39 6.38
CA GLU A 102 -5.36 16.91 7.36
C GLU A 102 -6.52 17.91 7.51
N GLY A 103 -7.75 17.39 7.44
CA GLY A 103 -8.99 18.18 7.46
C GLY A 103 -9.42 18.74 6.11
N GLU A 104 -8.55 18.71 5.10
CA GLU A 104 -8.83 19.24 3.77
C GLU A 104 -9.30 18.16 2.79
N SER A 105 -9.85 18.64 1.67
CA SER A 105 -10.33 17.80 0.58
C SER A 105 -9.90 18.35 -0.77
N SER A 106 -9.83 17.46 -1.76
CA SER A 106 -9.55 17.86 -3.12
C SER A 106 -10.22 16.92 -4.12
N LYS A 107 -10.57 17.51 -5.27
CA LYS A 107 -11.15 16.83 -6.42
C LYS A 107 -10.16 16.75 -7.59
N THR A 108 -8.95 17.26 -7.45
CA THR A 108 -7.97 17.30 -8.55
C THR A 108 -6.81 16.37 -8.26
N VAL A 109 -6.53 15.46 -9.18
CA VAL A 109 -5.46 14.45 -9.02
C VAL A 109 -4.48 14.53 -10.19
N TYR A 110 -3.21 14.32 -9.93
CA TYR A 110 -2.19 14.22 -10.97
C TYR A 110 -2.22 12.83 -11.59
N ARG A 111 -2.52 12.74 -12.88
CA ARG A 111 -2.57 11.47 -13.63
C ARG A 111 -1.23 11.21 -14.30
N TRP A 112 -0.52 10.16 -13.87
CA TRP A 112 0.82 9.84 -14.35
C TRP A 112 0.87 9.40 -15.82
N ASP A 113 -0.20 8.78 -16.30
CA ASP A 113 -0.37 8.39 -17.71
C ASP A 113 -0.62 9.59 -18.64
N LEU A 114 -1.29 10.63 -18.13
CA LEU A 114 -1.57 11.86 -18.87
C LEU A 114 -0.54 12.97 -18.62
N LYS A 115 0.28 12.82 -17.57
CA LYS A 115 1.28 13.78 -17.08
C LYS A 115 0.69 15.16 -16.77
N GLN A 116 -0.55 15.20 -16.30
CA GLN A 116 -1.26 16.44 -15.98
C GLN A 116 -2.24 16.25 -14.82
N ASP A 117 -2.62 17.36 -14.20
CA ASP A 117 -3.73 17.41 -13.26
C ASP A 117 -5.06 17.22 -13.98
N THR A 118 -5.94 16.43 -13.38
CA THR A 118 -7.27 16.14 -13.92
C THR A 118 -8.31 16.13 -12.81
N PRO A 119 -9.55 16.58 -13.08
CA PRO A 119 -10.66 16.37 -12.16
C PRO A 119 -10.88 14.87 -11.94
N PHE A 120 -10.94 14.48 -10.68
CA PHE A 120 -11.34 13.16 -10.23
C PHE A 120 -12.87 13.10 -10.09
N SER A 121 -13.43 11.89 -10.24
CA SER A 121 -14.87 11.70 -10.23
C SER A 121 -15.51 12.03 -8.87
N HIS A 122 -14.75 11.87 -7.80
CA HIS A 122 -15.20 12.13 -6.43
C HIS A 122 -14.22 13.08 -5.75
N GLU A 123 -14.68 13.78 -4.72
CA GLU A 123 -13.79 14.55 -3.87
C GLU A 123 -13.22 13.62 -2.78
N ILE A 124 -11.92 13.73 -2.52
CA ILE A 124 -11.24 12.93 -1.51
C ILE A 124 -10.87 13.86 -0.37
N ARG A 125 -11.26 13.50 0.85
CA ARG A 125 -10.91 14.20 2.08
C ARG A 125 -10.00 13.35 2.94
N VAL A 126 -8.95 13.98 3.46
CA VAL A 126 -8.15 13.42 4.55
C VAL A 126 -8.80 13.89 5.84
N LYS A 127 -9.58 13.01 6.47
CA LYS A 127 -10.25 13.33 7.73
C LYS A 127 -9.25 13.46 8.86
N LYS A 128 -8.33 12.49 8.95
CA LYS A 128 -7.35 12.40 10.02
C LYS A 128 -6.12 11.61 9.60
N ILE A 129 -4.95 12.09 9.97
CA ILE A 129 -3.67 11.41 9.83
C ILE A 129 -3.30 10.86 11.21
N ASN A 130 -3.37 9.55 11.32
CA ASN A 130 -3.07 8.87 12.56
C ASN A 130 -1.66 8.28 12.53
N LYS A 131 -1.04 8.23 13.70
CA LYS A 131 0.35 7.78 13.89
C LYS A 131 0.49 6.98 15.16
N GLU A 132 1.37 6.00 15.11
CA GLU A 132 1.80 5.22 16.27
C GLU A 132 3.33 5.13 16.25
N PHE A 133 3.96 5.40 17.39
CA PHE A 133 5.41 5.30 17.56
C PHE A 133 5.77 4.04 18.33
N HIS A 134 6.99 3.54 18.09
CA HIS A 134 7.59 2.57 19.00
C HIS A 134 7.80 3.21 20.38
N PRO A 135 7.75 2.43 21.49
CA PRO A 135 8.05 2.97 22.82
C PRO A 135 9.43 3.65 22.87
N VAL A 136 9.42 4.94 23.17
CA VAL A 136 10.62 5.79 23.23
C VAL A 136 11.10 5.87 24.68
N SER A 137 12.42 5.80 24.88
CA SER A 137 13.02 6.10 26.19
C SER A 137 13.04 7.61 26.43
N LEU A 138 12.39 8.02 27.51
CA LEU A 138 12.21 9.40 27.95
C LEU A 138 13.00 9.62 29.22
N GLN A 139 13.73 10.73 29.31
CA GLN A 139 14.21 11.25 30.58
C GLN A 139 13.20 12.25 31.13
N ILE A 140 12.53 11.88 32.22
CA ILE A 140 11.54 12.69 32.90
C ILE A 140 12.12 13.24 34.20
N GLY A 141 12.28 14.55 34.25
CA GLY A 141 12.64 15.28 35.47
C GLY A 141 11.41 15.41 36.35
N ILE A 142 11.51 14.96 37.58
CA ILE A 142 10.46 15.07 38.59
C ILE A 142 10.81 16.25 39.48
N MET A 143 9.91 17.22 39.57
CA MET A 143 10.04 18.39 40.41
C MET A 143 9.13 18.25 41.62
N LYS A 144 9.58 18.67 42.80
CA LYS A 144 8.76 18.81 44.00
C LYS A 144 8.83 20.26 44.46
N LEU A 145 7.70 20.98 44.48
CA LEU A 145 7.66 22.41 44.81
C LEU A 145 8.73 23.22 44.04
N ASP A 146 8.79 23.02 42.71
CA ASP A 146 9.74 23.64 41.77
C ASP A 146 11.23 23.34 41.99
N LYS A 147 11.58 22.43 42.90
CA LYS A 147 12.95 21.92 43.04
C LYS A 147 13.07 20.55 42.41
N LYS A 148 14.21 20.30 41.73
CA LYS A 148 14.49 18.97 41.18
C LYS A 148 14.49 17.94 42.30
N HIS A 149 13.62 16.94 42.18
CA HIS A 149 13.48 15.86 43.13
C HIS A 149 14.14 14.58 42.62
N ASP A 150 13.90 14.19 41.37
CA ASP A 150 14.47 12.98 40.77
C ASP A 150 14.55 13.12 39.23
N LEU A 151 15.26 12.20 38.58
CA LEU A 151 15.30 12.04 37.12
C LEU A 151 15.15 10.56 36.79
N LYS A 152 14.08 10.21 36.07
CA LYS A 152 13.83 8.81 35.67
C LYS A 152 13.91 8.63 34.17
N THR A 153 14.43 7.47 33.76
CA THR A 153 14.34 7.01 32.37
C THR A 153 13.15 6.06 32.26
N LEU A 154 12.14 6.41 31.47
CA LEU A 154 10.87 5.70 31.37
C LEU A 154 10.47 5.51 29.90
N LYS A 155 9.54 4.59 29.64
CA LYS A 155 8.85 4.41 28.36
C LYS A 155 7.34 4.46 28.57
N SER A 156 6.58 4.69 27.51
CA SER A 156 5.12 4.55 27.54
C SER A 156 4.73 3.16 28.05
N GLY A 157 3.83 3.11 29.03
CA GLY A 157 3.41 1.90 29.74
C GLY A 157 4.15 1.65 31.06
N ASP A 158 5.33 2.25 31.28
CA ASP A 158 6.05 2.10 32.54
C ASP A 158 5.28 2.75 33.69
N SER A 159 5.46 2.23 34.90
CA SER A 159 4.92 2.80 36.14
C SER A 159 5.98 2.80 37.22
N PHE A 160 5.94 3.78 38.12
CA PHE A 160 6.85 3.85 39.26
C PHE A 160 6.16 4.47 40.48
N MET A 161 6.68 4.13 41.65
CA MET A 161 6.25 4.75 42.91
C MET A 161 7.00 6.05 43.15
N LEU A 162 6.26 7.09 43.53
CA LEU A 162 6.74 8.40 43.93
C LEU A 162 6.13 8.76 45.28
N GLU A 163 6.87 8.47 46.35
CA GLU A 163 6.38 8.55 47.74
C GLU A 163 5.07 7.74 47.90
N ALA A 164 3.95 8.41 48.15
CA ALA A 164 2.63 7.77 48.34
C ALA A 164 1.85 7.57 47.03
N TYR A 165 2.40 7.97 45.88
CA TYR A 165 1.71 7.99 44.60
C TYR A 165 2.30 6.95 43.63
N SER A 166 1.45 6.33 42.82
CA SER A 166 1.86 5.57 41.65
C SER A 166 1.70 6.46 40.42
N VAL A 167 2.76 6.57 39.63
CA VAL A 167 2.80 7.36 38.39
C VAL A 167 2.94 6.39 37.23
N LYS A 168 1.97 6.41 36.31
CA LYS A 168 2.01 5.65 35.07
C LYS A 168 2.25 6.58 33.90
N VAL A 169 3.17 6.21 33.01
CA VAL A 169 3.37 6.90 31.72
C VAL A 169 2.35 6.36 30.73
N ASP A 170 1.36 7.17 30.34
CA ASP A 170 0.30 6.71 29.45
C ASP A 170 0.75 6.71 27.99
N SER A 171 1.31 7.84 27.54
CA SER A 171 1.78 7.99 26.18
C SER A 171 2.81 9.11 26.05
N PHE A 172 3.52 9.13 24.92
CA PHE A 172 4.43 10.20 24.51
C PHE A 172 4.12 10.56 23.05
N ASP A 173 3.88 11.85 22.78
CA ASP A 173 3.76 12.40 21.42
C ASP A 173 5.08 13.11 21.05
N PRO A 174 5.94 12.50 20.23
CA PRO A 174 7.23 13.08 19.84
C PRO A 174 7.11 14.37 19.03
N TRP A 175 5.98 14.63 18.36
CA TRP A 175 5.81 15.87 17.57
C TRP A 175 5.45 17.07 18.44
N LYS A 176 4.80 16.80 19.58
CA LYS A 176 4.49 17.83 20.57
C LYS A 176 5.54 17.89 21.68
N GLU A 177 6.38 16.87 21.77
CA GLU A 177 7.34 16.67 22.87
C GLU A 177 6.62 16.62 24.23
N VAL A 178 5.46 15.94 24.27
CA VAL A 178 4.62 15.83 25.46
C VAL A 178 4.46 14.37 25.88
N ALA A 179 4.82 14.07 27.14
CA ALA A 179 4.48 12.80 27.79
C ALA A 179 3.32 13.02 28.77
N SER A 180 2.34 12.12 28.74
CA SER A 180 1.16 12.15 29.61
C SER A 180 1.25 11.08 30.69
N PHE A 181 0.73 11.42 31.86
CA PHE A 181 0.80 10.58 33.05
C PHE A 181 -0.56 10.47 33.73
N THR A 182 -0.80 9.30 34.30
CA THR A 182 -1.90 9.04 35.24
C THR A 182 -1.29 8.88 36.62
N ILE A 183 -1.84 9.60 37.60
CA ILE A 183 -1.41 9.55 39.00
C ILE A 183 -2.48 8.83 39.81
N SER A 184 -2.05 7.92 40.67
CA SER A 184 -2.92 7.14 41.56
C SER A 184 -2.39 7.13 42.98
N LYS A 185 -3.28 7.04 43.97
CA LYS A 185 -2.93 6.85 45.39
C LYS A 185 -3.57 5.56 45.86
N GLY A 186 -2.77 4.51 46.06
CA GLY A 186 -3.31 3.16 46.19
C GLY A 186 -3.97 2.70 44.89
N ALA A 187 -5.23 2.23 44.96
CA ALA A 187 -6.00 1.78 43.79
C ALA A 187 -6.80 2.90 43.11
N GLU A 188 -6.84 4.10 43.70
CA GLU A 188 -7.65 5.21 43.21
C GLU A 188 -6.83 6.13 42.28
N VAL A 189 -7.37 6.41 41.09
CA VAL A 189 -6.81 7.40 40.17
C VAL A 189 -7.22 8.79 40.65
N ILE A 190 -6.23 9.63 40.99
CA ILE A 190 -6.45 10.98 41.51
C ILE A 190 -6.39 12.06 40.43
N GLY A 191 -5.86 11.74 39.24
CA GLY A 191 -5.85 12.62 38.08
C GLY A 191 -4.75 12.32 37.08
N ASN A 192 -4.58 13.25 36.15
CA ASN A 192 -3.70 13.20 35.01
C ASN A 192 -2.93 14.51 34.89
N THR A 193 -1.71 14.41 34.37
CA THR A 193 -0.89 15.57 34.03
C THR A 193 0.04 15.24 32.87
N ASP A 194 0.63 16.25 32.24
CA ASP A 194 1.61 16.07 31.19
C ASP A 194 2.84 16.98 31.37
N THR A 195 3.86 16.75 30.54
CA THR A 195 5.10 17.54 30.58
C THR A 195 4.97 18.97 30.02
N SER A 196 3.83 19.33 29.43
CA SER A 196 3.55 20.70 28.97
C SER A 196 2.92 21.57 30.07
N GLY A 197 2.50 20.95 31.17
CA GLY A 197 1.88 21.62 32.32
C GLY A 197 0.36 21.51 32.35
N VAL A 198 -0.27 20.79 31.41
CA VAL A 198 -1.70 20.47 31.51
C VAL A 198 -1.88 19.49 32.67
N SER A 199 -2.81 19.79 33.57
CA SER A 199 -3.09 18.97 34.75
C SER A 199 -4.54 19.14 35.20
N ASN A 200 -5.17 18.06 35.64
CA ASN A 200 -6.46 18.08 36.35
C ASN A 200 -6.33 17.64 37.82
N LEU A 201 -5.09 17.52 38.31
CA LEU A 201 -4.80 17.19 39.71
C LEU A 201 -5.18 18.36 40.63
N ALA A 202 -5.35 18.05 41.91
CA ALA A 202 -5.61 19.08 42.92
C ALA A 202 -4.47 20.12 42.96
N PRO A 203 -4.76 21.42 43.20
CA PRO A 203 -3.75 22.49 43.15
C PRO A 203 -2.59 22.32 44.15
N ASP A 204 -2.78 21.55 45.21
CA ASP A 204 -1.80 21.23 46.25
C ASP A 204 -0.95 19.99 45.93
N PHE A 205 -1.16 19.34 44.78
CA PHE A 205 -0.35 18.22 44.34
C PHE A 205 1.12 18.65 44.21
N PRO A 206 2.05 18.02 44.96
CA PRO A 206 3.37 18.62 45.19
C PRO A 206 4.36 18.39 44.06
N PHE A 207 4.01 17.60 43.04
CA PHE A 207 4.92 17.19 41.97
C PHE A 207 4.54 17.74 40.60
N SER A 208 5.56 18.02 39.78
CA SER A 208 5.40 18.27 38.35
C SER A 208 6.45 17.51 37.55
N PHE A 209 6.15 17.26 36.27
CA PHE A 209 6.98 16.43 35.39
C PHE A 209 7.48 17.27 34.23
N LYS A 210 8.78 17.17 33.93
CA LYS A 210 9.40 17.87 32.81
C LYS A 210 10.06 16.86 31.89
N LEU A 211 9.82 16.98 30.59
CA LEU A 211 10.58 16.23 29.60
C LEU A 211 11.98 16.83 29.50
N VAL A 212 13.00 16.06 29.84
CA VAL A 212 14.40 16.50 29.85
C VAL A 212 15.10 16.12 28.55
N ALA A 213 14.89 14.88 28.10
CA ALA A 213 15.43 14.37 26.84
C ALA A 213 14.62 13.15 26.38
N PHE A 214 14.67 12.85 25.10
CA PHE A 214 14.14 11.61 24.53
C PHE A 214 15.02 11.18 23.36
N LYS A 215 15.03 9.88 23.05
CA LYS A 215 15.69 9.37 21.83
C LYS A 215 14.81 9.63 20.62
N ASP A 216 15.42 9.66 19.43
CA ASP A 216 14.69 9.79 18.17
C ASP A 216 13.56 8.76 18.07
N ALA A 217 12.34 9.26 17.92
CA ALA A 217 11.15 8.43 17.86
C ALA A 217 11.03 7.77 16.49
N VAL A 218 10.88 6.44 16.48
CA VAL A 218 10.65 5.67 15.26
C VAL A 218 9.15 5.44 15.10
N ILE A 219 8.61 5.82 13.95
CA ILE A 219 7.22 5.55 13.60
C ILE A 219 7.04 4.04 13.41
N LYS A 220 6.09 3.48 14.14
CA LYS A 220 5.65 2.08 14.00
C LYS A 220 4.63 1.93 12.88
N ARG A 221 3.68 2.87 12.81
CA ARG A 221 2.56 2.82 11.86
C ARG A 221 2.02 4.20 11.54
N PHE A 222 1.59 4.35 10.30
CA PHE A 222 0.76 5.46 9.85
C PHE A 222 -0.50 4.93 9.17
N TRP A 223 -1.63 5.56 9.44
CA TRP A 223 -2.86 5.30 8.71
C TRP A 223 -3.64 6.60 8.54
N VAL A 224 -4.42 6.67 7.47
CA VAL A 224 -5.19 7.84 7.11
C VAL A 224 -6.65 7.46 7.06
N ASP A 225 -7.47 8.22 7.79
CA ASP A 225 -8.91 8.14 7.69
C ASP A 225 -9.34 8.98 6.48
N LEU A 226 -9.91 8.32 5.48
CA LEU A 226 -10.35 8.94 4.23
C LEU A 226 -11.87 8.98 4.13
N GLU A 227 -12.36 10.04 3.50
CA GLU A 227 -13.76 10.18 3.11
C GLU A 227 -13.83 10.49 1.61
N LEU A 228 -14.70 9.78 0.90
CA LEU A 228 -15.09 10.09 -0.47
C LEU A 228 -16.39 10.89 -0.41
N LEU A 229 -16.40 12.04 -1.10
CA LEU A 229 -17.54 12.92 -1.17
C LEU A 229 -18.05 13.07 -2.60
N GLU A 230 -19.37 13.21 -2.73
CA GLU A 230 -20.06 13.56 -3.96
C GLU A 230 -21.01 14.73 -3.64
N ASN A 231 -20.82 15.86 -4.32
CA ASN A 231 -21.58 17.10 -4.08
C ASN A 231 -21.57 17.55 -2.60
N GLY A 232 -20.43 17.39 -1.92
CA GLY A 232 -20.28 17.74 -0.50
C GLY A 232 -20.84 16.72 0.50
N HIS A 233 -21.54 15.68 0.03
CA HIS A 233 -22.05 14.61 0.88
C HIS A 233 -21.07 13.42 0.91
N MET A 234 -20.80 12.89 2.10
CA MET A 234 -19.99 11.69 2.25
C MET A 234 -20.74 10.49 1.66
N ILE A 235 -20.11 9.82 0.70
CA ILE A 235 -20.65 8.61 0.05
C ILE A 235 -19.99 7.33 0.56
N GLN A 236 -18.76 7.44 1.06
CA GLN A 236 -18.03 6.34 1.66
C GLN A 236 -16.92 6.87 2.56
N SER A 237 -16.58 6.12 3.61
CA SER A 237 -15.37 6.33 4.40
C SER A 237 -14.58 5.03 4.52
N GLY A 238 -13.28 5.17 4.78
CA GLY A 238 -12.39 4.04 4.93
C GLY A 238 -11.04 4.45 5.52
N VAL A 239 -10.27 3.45 5.91
CA VAL A 239 -8.89 3.64 6.38
C VAL A 239 -7.94 3.15 5.30
N THR A 240 -6.88 3.90 5.07
CA THR A 240 -5.78 3.47 4.19
C THR A 240 -4.43 3.53 4.90
N GLU A 241 -3.58 2.58 4.56
CA GLU A 241 -2.20 2.45 5.01
C GLU A 241 -1.28 2.20 3.82
N ILE A 242 0.03 2.23 4.07
CA ILE A 242 1.06 1.97 3.05
C ILE A 242 0.83 0.62 2.35
N ASN A 243 0.44 -0.42 3.11
CA ASN A 243 0.26 -1.77 2.59
C ASN A 243 -1.19 -2.27 2.65
N ALA A 244 -2.14 -1.43 3.07
CA ALA A 244 -3.56 -1.79 3.15
C ALA A 244 -4.39 -0.68 2.49
N PRO A 245 -4.77 -0.83 1.21
CA PRO A 245 -5.52 0.20 0.51
C PRO A 245 -6.95 0.27 1.02
N PHE A 246 -7.50 1.48 0.94
CA PHE A 246 -8.95 1.65 0.92
C PHE A 246 -9.46 1.37 -0.49
N SER A 247 -10.04 0.18 -0.69
CA SER A 247 -10.57 -0.24 -2.00
C SER A 247 -12.03 0.17 -2.17
N TRP A 248 -12.36 0.81 -3.30
CA TRP A 248 -13.72 1.23 -3.62
C TRP A 248 -13.97 1.25 -5.13
N ARG A 249 -15.02 0.56 -5.60
CA ARG A 249 -15.45 0.50 -7.02
C ARG A 249 -14.31 0.24 -8.03
N GLY A 250 -13.40 -0.67 -7.71
CA GLY A 250 -12.26 -1.04 -8.57
C GLY A 250 -11.09 -0.06 -8.53
N LEU A 251 -11.10 0.89 -7.59
CA LEU A 251 -9.98 1.73 -7.23
C LEU A 251 -9.37 1.23 -5.94
N ASP A 252 -8.04 1.25 -5.86
CA ASP A 252 -7.29 1.04 -4.63
C ASP A 252 -6.63 2.37 -4.24
N ILE A 253 -6.96 2.89 -3.07
CA ILE A 253 -6.47 4.18 -2.57
C ILE A 253 -5.47 3.90 -1.45
N PHE A 254 -4.21 4.23 -1.68
CA PHE A 254 -3.08 3.99 -0.76
C PHE A 254 -2.62 5.31 -0.14
N ASN A 255 -2.23 5.25 1.14
CA ASN A 255 -1.36 6.26 1.72
C ASN A 255 0.10 5.94 1.35
N THR A 256 0.76 6.79 0.58
CA THR A 256 2.16 6.58 0.14
C THR A 256 3.17 7.41 0.93
N SER A 257 2.75 8.51 1.54
CA SER A 257 3.64 9.36 2.32
C SER A 257 2.85 10.19 3.34
N ILE A 258 3.47 10.49 4.47
CA ILE A 258 3.01 11.53 5.39
C ILE A 258 4.19 12.43 5.66
N SER A 259 3.97 13.74 5.57
CA SER A 259 5.00 14.73 5.85
C SER A 259 4.38 15.99 6.43
N LEU A 260 5.25 16.90 6.87
CA LEU A 260 4.90 18.24 7.32
C LEU A 260 5.34 19.24 6.26
N ASP A 261 4.57 20.30 6.06
CA ASP A 261 5.02 21.47 5.31
C ASP A 261 5.94 22.37 6.18
N PRO A 262 6.50 23.47 5.62
CA PRO A 262 7.33 24.40 6.40
C PRO A 262 6.61 25.05 7.60
N GLU A 263 5.27 25.11 7.58
CA GLU A 263 4.43 25.62 8.66
C GLU A 263 4.04 24.52 9.68
N LYS A 264 4.62 23.33 9.55
CA LYS A 264 4.34 22.13 10.36
C LYS A 264 2.90 21.59 10.23
N ARG A 265 2.23 21.87 9.12
CA ARG A 265 0.91 21.28 8.82
C ARG A 265 1.09 19.88 8.24
N PRO A 266 0.40 18.86 8.78
CA PRO A 266 0.50 17.51 8.27
C PRO A 266 -0.31 17.33 7.00
N TYR A 267 0.28 16.63 6.02
CA TYR A 267 -0.40 16.17 4.81
C TYR A 267 -0.07 14.71 4.52
N ALA A 268 -0.99 14.07 3.81
CA ALA A 268 -0.83 12.71 3.31
C ALA A 268 -0.72 12.74 1.78
N GLY A 269 0.29 12.04 1.24
CA GLY A 269 0.36 11.66 -0.15
C GLY A 269 -0.50 10.43 -0.38
N ILE A 270 -1.51 10.59 -1.22
CA ILE A 270 -2.49 9.57 -1.58
C ILE A 270 -2.23 9.13 -3.01
N GLN A 271 -2.13 7.81 -3.22
CA GLN A 271 -2.05 7.19 -4.54
C GLN A 271 -3.32 6.42 -4.83
N ILE A 272 -3.95 6.73 -5.96
CA ILE A 272 -5.17 6.08 -6.44
C ILE A 272 -4.79 5.22 -7.63
N VAL A 273 -5.07 3.93 -7.54
CA VAL A 273 -4.74 2.95 -8.58
C VAL A 273 -6.02 2.33 -9.12
N ARG A 274 -6.18 2.37 -10.44
CA ARG A 274 -7.14 1.53 -11.15
C ARG A 274 -6.37 0.46 -11.91
N ASP A 275 -6.53 -0.80 -11.53
CA ASP A 275 -5.96 -1.94 -12.24
C ASP A 275 -7.06 -2.98 -12.55
N PRO A 276 -7.67 -2.92 -13.74
CA PRO A 276 -8.73 -3.84 -14.12
C PRO A 276 -8.19 -5.26 -14.42
N GLY A 277 -6.87 -5.41 -14.65
CA GLY A 277 -6.24 -6.69 -14.95
C GLY A 277 -5.81 -7.48 -13.71
N LYS A 278 -5.68 -6.83 -12.54
CA LYS A 278 -5.19 -7.41 -11.27
C LYS A 278 -5.71 -8.82 -11.00
N TYR A 279 -7.03 -8.98 -10.92
CA TYR A 279 -7.65 -10.27 -10.58
C TYR A 279 -7.57 -11.29 -11.72
N VAL A 280 -7.54 -10.83 -12.98
CA VAL A 280 -7.40 -11.70 -14.16
C VAL A 280 -5.99 -12.30 -14.18
N VAL A 281 -4.96 -11.49 -13.94
CA VAL A 281 -3.57 -11.95 -13.83
C VAL A 281 -3.43 -13.00 -12.71
N TYR A 282 -3.92 -12.71 -11.50
CA TYR A 282 -3.85 -13.66 -10.39
C TYR A 282 -4.60 -14.97 -10.67
N THR A 283 -5.76 -14.90 -11.32
CA THR A 283 -6.50 -16.10 -11.74
C THR A 283 -5.69 -16.93 -12.73
N GLY A 284 -5.08 -16.28 -13.73
CA GLY A 284 -4.20 -16.95 -14.69
C GLY A 284 -2.98 -17.59 -14.04
N MET A 285 -2.32 -16.89 -13.11
CA MET A 285 -1.17 -17.41 -12.35
C MET A 285 -1.54 -18.62 -11.49
N PHE A 286 -2.71 -18.59 -10.85
CA PHE A 286 -3.23 -19.72 -10.08
C PHE A 286 -3.47 -20.95 -10.98
N ILE A 287 -4.18 -20.76 -12.10
CA ILE A 287 -4.45 -21.84 -13.07
C ILE A 287 -3.15 -22.39 -13.66
N LEU A 288 -2.20 -21.52 -14.00
CA LEU A 288 -0.87 -21.90 -14.50
C LEU A 288 -0.12 -22.76 -13.48
N SER A 289 -0.16 -22.39 -12.19
CA SER A 289 0.47 -23.14 -11.10
C SER A 289 -0.14 -24.54 -10.97
N VAL A 290 -1.47 -24.64 -10.95
CA VAL A 290 -2.21 -25.91 -10.93
C VAL A 290 -1.85 -26.79 -12.14
N GLY A 291 -1.83 -26.21 -13.34
CA GLY A 291 -1.48 -26.92 -14.57
C GLY A 291 -0.05 -27.47 -14.56
N THR A 292 0.89 -26.69 -14.01
CA THR A 292 2.30 -27.09 -13.89
C THR A 292 2.47 -28.22 -12.88
N ILE A 293 1.82 -28.16 -11.73
CA ILE A 293 1.80 -29.24 -10.73
C ILE A 293 1.20 -30.52 -11.34
N ALA A 294 0.09 -30.42 -12.06
CA ALA A 294 -0.52 -31.57 -12.74
C ALA A 294 0.39 -32.16 -13.83
N ALA A 295 1.11 -31.32 -14.58
CA ALA A 295 2.06 -31.77 -15.60
C ALA A 295 3.26 -32.50 -14.98
N TRP A 296 3.78 -31.98 -13.86
CA TRP A 296 4.83 -32.61 -13.06
C TRP A 296 4.36 -33.97 -12.53
N TYR A 297 3.20 -34.02 -11.87
CA TYR A 297 2.64 -35.26 -11.32
C TYR A 297 2.46 -36.33 -12.40
N ARG A 298 1.93 -35.97 -13.56
CA ARG A 298 1.78 -36.89 -14.70
C ARG A 298 3.12 -37.44 -15.20
N ARG A 299 4.22 -36.68 -15.09
CA ARG A 299 5.55 -37.10 -15.52
C ARG A 299 6.18 -38.10 -14.55
N PHE A 300 6.01 -37.90 -13.24
CA PHE A 300 6.68 -38.68 -12.19
C PHE A 300 5.82 -39.80 -11.59
N LYS A 301 4.51 -39.81 -11.84
CA LYS A 301 3.62 -40.94 -11.50
C LYS A 301 3.42 -41.93 -12.65
N ARG A 302 4.06 -41.68 -13.79
CA ARG A 302 4.31 -42.67 -14.85
C ARG A 302 5.61 -43.38 -14.52
#